data_AF-A0AA91Q1Q8-F1
#
_entry.id   AF-A0AA91Q1Q8-F1
#
_cell.length_a   1.000
_cell.length_b   1.000
_cell.length_c   1.000
_cell.angle_alpha   90.00
_cell.angle_beta   90.00
_cell.angle_gamma   90.00
#
_symmetry.space_group_name_H-M   'P 1'
#
loop_
_entity.id
_entity.type
_entity.pdbx_description
1 polymer ?
#
loop_
_entity_poly.entity_id
_entity_poly.type
_entity_poly.pdbx_seq_one_letter_code
_entity_poly.pdbx_strand_id
1 'polypeptide(L)'
;MAPPTFTNSNGCPIPEPFATQRVGKHGPLLLQDFNLIDSLAHFDRERIPERVVHAKGSGAYGVFEVTDDITDICSAKFLDTVGKKTKVFTRFSTVGGESGSADAARDPRGFSTKLYTEEGNLDLVYNNTPVFFIRDPSKFPHFIHTQKRNPETHLKDANMFWDYLTSNEESIHQVMTLFSDRGTPRSYREMNGYSGHTYKWSTKDGNWHYVQVHFISDQGVKTLTNEEAGKLAGENPDHAQEDLFRNIADGNFPSWTCYIQTMTAQQAKEAPFSVFDLTKVWPHKDYPLRRFGKLTLNENPKNYFAEVEQAAFSPAHTVPYMEPSADPVLQSRLFSYADTHRHRLGPNYTQIPVNCPITGVFNPHMRDGVMNVNGNLGSTPNYLASSEPVEFRQFSLQEDQEVWSGAACPFHWKATDAEFTQATALYNVLARYPGQQRNLAHNVAVHVSAADKPIQERVIKYFGKVSAELAANIKKELEAI
;
A
#
# COMPACT_ATOMS: atom_id res chain seq x y z
N MET A 1 -3.99 40.60 -9.33
CA MET A 1 -4.89 40.51 -8.15
C MET A 1 -4.19 41.19 -6.98
N ALA A 2 -4.91 41.86 -6.10
CA ALA A 2 -4.33 42.42 -4.87
C ALA A 2 -3.80 41.29 -3.97
N PRO A 3 -2.72 41.50 -3.19
CA PRO A 3 -2.25 40.50 -2.25
C PRO A 3 -3.34 40.22 -1.18
N PRO A 4 -3.44 38.99 -0.66
CA PRO A 4 -4.41 38.66 0.37
C PRO A 4 -4.08 39.37 1.70
N THR A 5 -5.10 39.71 2.48
CA THR A 5 -4.96 40.24 3.84
C THR A 5 -4.59 39.11 4.81
N PHE A 6 -3.59 39.32 5.66
CA PHE A 6 -3.21 38.38 6.71
C PHE A 6 -4.21 38.45 7.88
N THR A 7 -4.76 37.31 8.29
CA THR A 7 -5.81 37.22 9.32
C THR A 7 -5.49 36.12 10.34
N ASN A 8 -6.14 36.18 11.51
CA ASN A 8 -6.19 35.03 12.42
C ASN A 8 -7.23 33.98 11.96
N SER A 9 -7.38 32.90 12.72
CA SER A 9 -8.26 31.76 12.37
C SER A 9 -9.76 32.12 12.27
N ASN A 10 -10.20 33.22 12.89
CA ASN A 10 -11.57 33.72 12.79
C ASN A 10 -11.75 34.83 11.74
N GLY A 11 -10.75 35.05 10.88
CA GLY A 11 -10.82 36.02 9.78
C GLY A 11 -10.61 37.48 10.18
N CYS A 12 -10.19 37.77 11.42
CA CYS A 12 -9.86 39.14 11.84
C CYS A 12 -8.46 39.54 11.32
N PRO A 13 -8.30 40.72 10.68
CA PRO A 13 -7.00 41.19 10.20
C PRO A 13 -5.96 41.35 11.32
N ILE A 14 -4.72 40.94 11.05
CA ILE A 14 -3.58 41.11 11.97
C ILE A 14 -2.71 42.26 11.46
N PRO A 15 -2.52 43.33 12.25
CA PRO A 15 -1.81 44.53 11.79
C PRO A 15 -0.28 44.37 11.74
N GLU A 16 0.29 43.46 12.54
CA GLU A 16 1.73 43.19 12.59
C GLU A 16 1.97 41.69 12.90
N PRO A 17 2.63 40.93 12.01
CA PRO A 17 2.74 39.47 12.12
C PRO A 17 3.53 38.96 13.32
N PHE A 18 4.45 39.75 13.89
CA PHE A 18 5.38 39.26 14.92
C PHE A 18 5.27 39.97 16.27
N ALA A 19 4.44 41.01 16.39
CA ALA A 19 4.27 41.73 17.64
C ALA A 19 3.46 40.89 18.64
N THR A 20 3.95 40.81 19.87
CA THR A 20 3.24 40.18 21.00
C THR A 20 2.96 41.20 22.10
N GLN A 21 1.79 41.08 22.74
CA GLN A 21 1.38 41.99 23.80
C GLN A 21 2.10 41.68 25.11
N ARG A 22 2.66 42.72 25.70
CA ARG A 22 3.43 42.66 26.95
C ARG A 22 3.35 43.98 27.71
N VAL A 23 3.73 43.96 28.99
CA VAL A 23 3.85 45.21 29.77
C VAL A 23 5.10 45.99 29.33
N GLY A 24 4.93 47.15 28.70
CA GLY A 24 6.05 47.96 28.19
C GLY A 24 6.81 47.26 27.05
N LYS A 25 8.11 47.53 26.91
CA LYS A 25 8.93 46.93 25.82
C LYS A 25 9.46 45.53 26.13
N HIS A 26 9.67 45.22 27.41
CA HIS A 26 10.36 44.00 27.87
C HIS A 26 9.67 43.28 29.03
N GLY A 27 8.45 43.67 29.42
CA GLY A 27 7.70 42.98 30.46
C GLY A 27 7.17 41.60 30.02
N PRO A 28 6.46 40.91 30.92
CA PRO A 28 5.88 39.60 30.65
C PRO A 28 4.80 39.68 29.57
N LEU A 29 4.57 38.55 28.88
CA LEU A 29 3.48 38.38 27.93
C LEU A 29 2.12 38.46 28.63
N LEU A 30 1.10 38.88 27.89
CA LEU A 30 -0.28 38.97 28.37
C LEU A 30 -1.13 37.83 27.82
N LEU A 31 -1.96 37.21 28.67
CA LEU A 31 -2.89 36.15 28.27
C LEU A 31 -3.97 36.63 27.27
N GLN A 32 -4.21 37.93 27.20
CA GLN A 32 -5.17 38.53 26.25
C GLN A 32 -4.68 38.57 24.80
N ASP A 33 -3.42 38.18 24.53
CA ASP A 33 -2.88 38.14 23.17
C ASP A 33 -3.44 36.95 22.39
N PHE A 34 -4.63 37.13 21.84
CA PHE A 34 -5.33 36.10 21.09
C PHE A 34 -4.52 35.60 19.88
N ASN A 35 -3.88 36.49 19.11
CA ASN A 35 -3.18 36.09 17.88
C ASN A 35 -1.98 35.17 18.19
N LEU A 36 -1.26 35.45 19.28
CA LEU A 36 -0.19 34.58 19.76
C LEU A 36 -0.74 33.20 20.15
N ILE A 37 -1.80 33.17 20.96
CA ILE A 37 -2.39 31.92 21.47
C ILE A 37 -2.98 31.08 20.34
N ASP A 38 -3.73 31.71 19.42
CA ASP A 38 -4.34 31.07 18.25
C ASP A 38 -3.29 30.36 17.38
N SER A 39 -2.21 31.07 17.04
CA SER A 39 -1.12 30.50 16.24
C SER A 39 -0.41 29.36 16.94
N LEU A 40 -0.05 29.52 18.22
CA LEU A 40 0.66 28.48 18.98
C LEU A 40 -0.22 27.23 19.18
N ALA A 41 -1.50 27.41 19.51
CA ALA A 41 -2.41 26.30 19.74
C ALA A 41 -2.68 25.49 18.46
N HIS A 42 -2.71 26.12 17.28
CA HIS A 42 -2.78 25.42 16.01
C HIS A 42 -1.47 24.69 15.69
N PHE A 43 -0.32 25.36 15.86
CA PHE A 43 1.01 24.76 15.66
C PHE A 43 1.18 23.47 16.50
N ASP A 44 0.79 23.50 17.77
CA ASP A 44 0.84 22.35 18.69
C ASP A 44 -0.02 21.17 18.22
N ARG A 45 -0.93 21.37 17.26
CA ARG A 45 -1.90 20.38 16.74
C ARG A 45 -1.71 20.05 15.26
N GLU A 46 -0.59 20.46 14.65
CA GLU A 46 -0.32 20.15 13.25
C GLU A 46 -0.12 18.65 12.97
N ARG A 47 0.29 17.87 13.98
CA ARG A 47 0.60 16.45 13.81
C ARG A 47 -0.63 15.58 14.08
N ILE A 48 -0.87 14.66 13.15
CA ILE A 48 -1.76 13.49 13.34
C ILE A 48 -0.90 12.23 13.48
N PRO A 49 -1.44 11.11 13.99
CA PRO A 49 -0.72 9.85 13.97
C PRO A 49 -0.27 9.51 12.54
N GLU A 50 0.97 9.05 12.38
CA GLU A 50 1.40 8.48 11.11
C GLU A 50 0.67 7.16 10.84
N ARG A 51 0.76 6.65 9.61
CA ARG A 51 0.26 5.29 9.32
C ARG A 51 1.12 4.28 10.09
N VAL A 52 0.47 3.33 10.78
CA VAL A 52 1.16 2.29 11.57
C VAL A 52 2.19 1.49 10.75
N VAL A 53 1.93 1.35 9.46
CA VAL A 53 2.83 0.84 8.43
C VAL A 53 2.74 1.76 7.22
N HIS A 54 3.78 1.81 6.39
CA HIS A 54 3.81 2.68 5.21
C HIS A 54 3.72 4.19 5.53
N ALA A 55 4.34 4.61 6.63
CA ALA A 55 4.34 6.00 7.09
C ALA A 55 5.03 6.94 6.08
N LYS A 56 6.27 6.63 5.69
CA LYS A 56 7.01 7.38 4.66
C LYS A 56 6.46 7.10 3.27
N GLY A 57 6.17 8.13 2.49
CA GLY A 57 5.65 7.96 1.14
C GLY A 57 5.52 9.23 0.32
N SER A 58 5.03 9.06 -0.90
CA SER A 58 4.89 10.11 -1.93
C SER A 58 3.60 9.91 -2.68
N GLY A 59 2.97 10.98 -3.15
CA GLY A 59 1.69 10.87 -3.87
C GLY A 59 1.63 11.72 -5.12
N ALA A 60 0.83 11.28 -6.08
CA ALA A 60 0.53 12.01 -7.31
C ALA A 60 -0.86 11.64 -7.84
N TYR A 61 -1.48 12.60 -8.51
CA TYR A 61 -2.71 12.41 -9.28
C TYR A 61 -2.38 11.96 -10.70
N GLY A 62 -3.40 11.40 -11.36
CA GLY A 62 -3.25 10.88 -12.70
C GLY A 62 -4.56 10.45 -13.34
N VAL A 63 -4.41 9.65 -14.39
CA VAL A 63 -5.50 9.08 -15.16
C VAL A 63 -5.23 7.59 -15.40
N PHE A 64 -6.25 6.77 -15.15
CA PHE A 64 -6.35 5.41 -15.68
C PHE A 64 -7.15 5.46 -16.98
N GLU A 65 -6.66 4.83 -18.04
CA GLU A 65 -7.31 4.72 -19.34
C GLU A 65 -7.52 3.25 -19.72
N VAL A 66 -8.75 2.87 -20.10
CA VAL A 66 -9.05 1.54 -20.62
C VAL A 66 -8.46 1.41 -22.02
N THR A 67 -7.60 0.42 -22.26
CA THR A 67 -6.94 0.23 -23.56
C THR A 67 -7.45 -0.97 -24.34
N ASP A 68 -8.03 -1.95 -23.65
CA ASP A 68 -8.53 -3.18 -24.24
C ASP A 68 -9.83 -3.57 -23.54
N ASP A 69 -10.78 -4.10 -24.30
CA ASP A 69 -12.06 -4.57 -23.78
C ASP A 69 -11.81 -5.83 -22.91
N ILE A 70 -12.29 -5.77 -21.66
CA ILE A 70 -12.31 -6.89 -20.71
C ILE A 70 -13.69 -7.07 -20.08
N THR A 71 -14.75 -6.60 -20.76
CA THR A 71 -16.14 -6.68 -20.29
C THR A 71 -16.65 -8.12 -20.19
N ASP A 72 -15.99 -9.06 -20.88
CA ASP A 72 -16.14 -10.51 -20.72
C ASP A 72 -15.63 -11.05 -19.38
N ILE A 73 -14.82 -10.28 -18.65
CA ILE A 73 -14.27 -10.63 -17.34
C ILE A 73 -14.89 -9.77 -16.23
N CYS A 74 -15.05 -8.47 -16.46
CA CYS A 74 -15.50 -7.53 -15.43
C CYS A 74 -16.47 -6.48 -15.99
N SER A 75 -17.61 -6.32 -15.32
CA SER A 75 -18.63 -5.33 -15.70
C SER A 75 -18.58 -4.01 -14.91
N ALA A 76 -17.51 -3.78 -14.14
CA ALA A 76 -17.30 -2.52 -13.42
C ALA A 76 -17.31 -1.33 -14.39
N LYS A 77 -18.06 -0.28 -14.07
CA LYS A 77 -18.36 0.80 -15.02
C LYS A 77 -17.13 1.56 -15.50
N PHE A 78 -16.06 1.65 -14.71
CA PHE A 78 -14.83 2.32 -15.16
C PHE A 78 -14.10 1.57 -16.28
N LEU A 79 -14.46 0.31 -16.56
CA LEU A 79 -13.91 -0.54 -17.61
C LEU A 79 -14.82 -0.68 -18.84
N ASP A 80 -16.01 -0.09 -18.82
CA ASP A 80 -17.10 -0.41 -19.76
C ASP A 80 -16.85 0.00 -21.23
N THR A 81 -15.89 0.88 -21.46
CA THR A 81 -15.63 1.47 -22.78
C THR A 81 -14.13 1.67 -22.98
N VAL A 82 -13.58 1.12 -24.06
CA VAL A 82 -12.18 1.38 -24.46
C VAL A 82 -11.99 2.89 -24.72
N GLY A 83 -10.89 3.45 -24.21
CA GLY A 83 -10.59 4.88 -24.22
C GLY A 83 -11.21 5.68 -23.08
N LYS A 84 -12.04 5.05 -22.23
CA LYS A 84 -12.59 5.71 -21.03
C LYS A 84 -11.47 6.04 -20.05
N LYS A 85 -11.55 7.25 -19.49
CA LYS A 85 -10.58 7.81 -18.55
C LYS A 85 -11.20 7.99 -17.18
N THR A 86 -10.50 7.52 -16.16
CA THR A 86 -10.89 7.65 -14.75
C THR A 86 -9.80 8.41 -14.02
N LYS A 87 -10.17 9.47 -13.29
CA LYS A 87 -9.22 10.20 -12.44
C LYS A 87 -8.70 9.24 -11.36
N VAL A 88 -7.41 9.34 -11.07
CA VAL A 88 -6.79 8.56 -9.98
C VAL A 88 -5.98 9.41 -9.03
N PHE A 89 -5.73 8.86 -7.85
CA PHE A 89 -4.67 9.30 -6.94
C PHE A 89 -3.85 8.09 -6.49
N THR A 90 -2.54 8.14 -6.65
CA THR A 90 -1.62 7.07 -6.25
C THR A 90 -0.73 7.55 -5.12
N ARG A 91 -0.55 6.71 -4.09
CA ARG A 91 0.46 6.88 -3.04
C ARG A 91 1.44 5.71 -3.05
N PHE A 92 2.72 6.05 -3.18
CA PHE A 92 3.86 5.18 -2.98
C PHE A 92 4.40 5.28 -1.55
N SER A 93 5.06 4.24 -1.06
CA SER A 93 5.61 4.23 0.30
C SER A 93 6.63 3.11 0.53
N THR A 94 7.49 3.26 1.53
CA THR A 94 8.16 2.12 2.20
C THR A 94 7.17 1.43 3.17
N VAL A 95 7.58 0.51 4.03
CA VAL A 95 6.69 -0.22 4.98
C VAL A 95 7.06 0.04 6.43
N GLY A 96 8.30 -0.31 6.81
CA GLY A 96 8.72 -0.43 8.21
C GLY A 96 9.13 0.89 8.85
N GLY A 97 9.75 1.78 8.07
CA GLY A 97 10.26 3.07 8.53
C GLY A 97 9.16 4.08 8.88
N GLU A 98 9.44 4.92 9.89
CA GLU A 98 8.58 6.02 10.31
C GLU A 98 8.63 7.20 9.31
N SER A 99 7.84 8.24 9.53
CA SER A 99 7.68 9.37 8.59
C SER A 99 8.99 10.08 8.20
N GLY A 100 10.01 10.07 9.06
CA GLY A 100 11.34 10.66 8.80
C GLY A 100 12.38 9.70 8.24
N SER A 101 12.01 8.46 7.94
CA SER A 101 12.94 7.45 7.40
C SER A 101 13.33 7.72 5.95
N ALA A 102 14.37 7.03 5.46
CA ALA A 102 14.88 7.20 4.11
C ALA A 102 14.09 6.40 3.07
N ASP A 103 13.76 7.03 1.94
CA ASP A 103 13.10 6.39 0.79
C ASP A 103 13.89 5.20 0.21
N ALA A 104 15.21 5.20 0.37
CA ALA A 104 16.12 4.18 -0.20
C ALA A 104 16.24 2.92 0.66
N ALA A 105 15.58 2.86 1.83
CA ALA A 105 15.66 1.70 2.72
C ALA A 105 15.23 0.40 2.01
N ARG A 106 15.89 -0.72 2.32
CA ARG A 106 15.47 -2.04 1.83
C ARG A 106 14.12 -2.41 2.44
N ASP A 107 13.10 -2.53 1.60
CA ASP A 107 11.71 -2.73 2.04
C ASP A 107 10.84 -3.12 0.83
N PRO A 108 9.69 -3.79 0.97
CA PRO A 108 8.66 -3.69 -0.06
C PRO A 108 8.26 -2.22 -0.27
N ARG A 109 7.67 -1.92 -1.41
CA ARG A 109 7.07 -0.60 -1.64
C ARG A 109 5.56 -0.73 -1.76
N GLY A 110 4.83 0.09 -1.01
CA GLY A 110 3.40 0.27 -1.22
C GLY A 110 3.16 1.02 -2.52
N PHE A 111 2.12 0.61 -3.25
CA PHE A 111 1.65 1.21 -4.50
C PHE A 111 0.12 1.22 -4.46
N SER A 112 -0.46 2.15 -3.70
CA SER A 112 -1.91 2.24 -3.54
C SER A 112 -2.50 3.22 -4.54
N THR A 113 -3.53 2.83 -5.29
CA THR A 113 -4.20 3.68 -6.28
C THR A 113 -5.70 3.75 -6.01
N LYS A 114 -6.22 4.96 -5.83
CA LYS A 114 -7.65 5.26 -5.73
C LYS A 114 -8.16 5.68 -7.10
N LEU A 115 -9.23 5.06 -7.58
CA LEU A 115 -9.95 5.43 -8.78
C LEU A 115 -11.27 6.09 -8.39
N TYR A 116 -11.49 7.31 -8.86
CA TYR A 116 -12.74 8.05 -8.63
C TYR A 116 -13.74 7.67 -9.72
N THR A 117 -14.47 6.58 -9.54
CA THR A 117 -15.39 6.02 -10.55
C THR A 117 -16.82 6.57 -10.39
N GLU A 118 -17.65 6.37 -11.40
CA GLU A 118 -19.08 6.69 -11.32
C GLU A 118 -19.90 5.72 -10.45
N GLU A 119 -19.26 4.67 -9.92
CA GLU A 119 -19.85 3.69 -9.00
C GLU A 119 -19.26 3.80 -7.58
N GLY A 120 -18.57 4.92 -7.29
CA GLY A 120 -17.88 5.17 -6.03
C GLY A 120 -16.36 5.08 -6.17
N ASN A 121 -15.65 5.21 -5.06
CA ASN A 121 -14.20 5.08 -5.04
C ASN A 121 -13.79 3.60 -5.00
N LEU A 122 -12.94 3.19 -5.94
CA LEU A 122 -12.26 1.89 -5.94
C LEU A 122 -10.82 2.09 -5.46
N ASP A 123 -10.37 1.32 -4.46
CA ASP A 123 -9.00 1.36 -3.96
C ASP A 123 -8.24 0.07 -4.27
N LEU A 124 -7.26 0.18 -5.16
CA LEU A 124 -6.30 -0.88 -5.46
C LEU A 124 -5.06 -0.71 -4.56
N VAL A 125 -5.10 -1.34 -3.39
CA VAL A 125 -4.09 -1.18 -2.33
C VAL A 125 -2.99 -2.22 -2.48
N TYR A 126 -2.07 -1.95 -3.41
CA TYR A 126 -1.09 -2.92 -3.92
C TYR A 126 0.31 -2.69 -3.34
N ASN A 127 1.22 -3.63 -3.64
CA ASN A 127 2.65 -3.54 -3.36
C ASN A 127 3.47 -3.71 -4.66
N ASN A 128 4.77 -3.43 -4.60
CA ASN A 128 5.70 -3.66 -5.70
C ASN A 128 6.17 -5.11 -5.85
N THR A 129 5.53 -6.05 -5.15
CA THR A 129 5.80 -7.48 -5.17
C THR A 129 4.47 -8.25 -5.32
N PRO A 130 4.45 -9.36 -6.08
CA PRO A 130 3.25 -10.18 -6.27
C PRO A 130 2.98 -11.14 -5.10
N VAL A 131 3.82 -11.17 -4.07
CA VAL A 131 3.65 -12.04 -2.88
C VAL A 131 3.90 -11.27 -1.59
N PHE A 132 3.59 -11.88 -0.45
CA PHE A 132 3.87 -11.30 0.86
C PHE A 132 4.52 -12.29 1.83
N PHE A 133 4.89 -11.81 3.02
CA PHE A 133 5.64 -12.59 4.02
C PHE A 133 4.78 -13.63 4.76
N ILE A 134 3.46 -13.47 4.73
CA ILE A 134 2.53 -14.27 5.53
C ILE A 134 1.30 -14.63 4.68
N ARG A 135 0.66 -15.72 5.07
CA ARG A 135 -0.67 -16.14 4.57
C ARG A 135 -1.69 -16.34 5.68
N ASP A 136 -1.33 -16.05 6.94
CA ASP A 136 -2.23 -16.07 8.08
C ASP A 136 -2.31 -14.63 8.66
N PRO A 137 -3.48 -13.97 8.65
CA PRO A 137 -3.59 -12.56 9.02
C PRO A 137 -3.23 -12.27 10.49
N SER A 138 -3.44 -13.24 11.38
CA SER A 138 -3.10 -13.13 12.81
C SER A 138 -1.61 -12.88 13.04
N LYS A 139 -0.76 -13.26 12.09
CA LYS A 139 0.68 -13.04 12.15
C LYS A 139 1.09 -11.61 11.80
N PHE A 140 0.22 -10.79 11.20
CA PHE A 140 0.60 -9.46 10.70
C PHE A 140 1.15 -8.52 11.78
N PRO A 141 0.53 -8.37 12.97
CA PRO A 141 1.10 -7.53 14.02
C PRO A 141 2.46 -8.05 14.51
N HIS A 142 2.60 -9.37 14.68
CA HIS A 142 3.88 -9.99 15.08
C HIS A 142 4.98 -9.69 14.07
N PHE A 143 4.69 -9.91 12.78
CA PHE A 143 5.60 -9.60 11.68
C PHE A 143 5.99 -8.11 11.72
N ILE A 144 5.02 -7.21 11.73
CA ILE A 144 5.30 -5.76 11.70
C ILE A 144 6.12 -5.31 12.91
N HIS A 145 5.89 -5.87 14.10
CA HIS A 145 6.71 -5.58 15.27
C HIS A 145 8.18 -5.95 15.06
N THR A 146 8.48 -7.11 14.47
CA THR A 146 9.87 -7.56 14.26
C THR A 146 10.60 -6.82 13.15
N GLN A 147 9.86 -6.19 12.22
CA GLN A 147 10.42 -5.28 11.21
C GLN A 147 10.67 -3.86 11.76
N LYS A 148 10.13 -3.55 12.94
CA LYS A 148 10.18 -2.22 13.56
C LYS A 148 11.25 -2.18 14.64
N ARG A 149 10.95 -1.52 15.76
CA ARG A 149 11.90 -1.19 16.81
C ARG A 149 11.71 -2.14 17.98
N ASN A 150 12.81 -2.57 18.56
CA ASN A 150 12.80 -3.33 19.80
C ASN A 150 12.09 -2.51 20.90
N PRO A 151 11.20 -3.11 21.69
CA PRO A 151 10.36 -2.40 22.65
C PRO A 151 11.13 -1.78 23.82
N GLU A 152 12.32 -2.29 24.15
CA GLU A 152 13.17 -1.75 25.22
C GLU A 152 14.13 -0.69 24.70
N THR A 153 14.83 -0.97 23.60
CA THR A 153 15.93 -0.11 23.12
C THR A 153 15.49 0.94 22.10
N HIS A 154 14.31 0.76 21.49
CA HIS A 154 13.82 1.56 20.36
C HIS A 154 14.72 1.55 19.11
N LEU A 155 15.66 0.60 19.03
CA LEU A 155 16.54 0.37 17.88
C LEU A 155 15.99 -0.73 16.96
N LYS A 156 16.47 -0.80 15.71
CA LYS A 156 16.26 -1.98 14.86
C LYS A 156 17.03 -3.16 15.45
N ASP A 157 16.48 -4.36 15.28
CA ASP A 157 17.00 -5.57 15.90
C ASP A 157 17.04 -6.74 14.91
N ALA A 158 18.25 -7.10 14.47
CA ALA A 158 18.46 -8.18 13.52
C ALA A 158 18.07 -9.56 14.09
N ASN A 159 18.16 -9.75 15.41
CA ASN A 159 17.71 -10.98 16.07
C ASN A 159 16.20 -11.13 15.94
N MET A 160 15.43 -10.09 16.30
CA MET A 160 13.96 -10.12 16.16
C MET A 160 13.52 -10.35 14.71
N PHE A 161 14.16 -9.65 13.77
CA PHE A 161 13.88 -9.75 12.35
C PHE A 161 14.02 -11.19 11.85
N TRP A 162 15.19 -11.79 12.08
CA TRP A 162 15.50 -13.12 11.55
C TRP A 162 14.89 -14.26 12.35
N ASP A 163 14.71 -14.11 13.66
CA ASP A 163 14.03 -15.11 14.49
C ASP A 163 12.59 -15.34 14.00
N TYR A 164 11.84 -14.26 13.74
CA TYR A 164 10.50 -14.38 13.19
C TYR A 164 10.49 -15.07 11.83
N LEU A 165 11.29 -14.58 10.87
CA LEU A 165 11.27 -15.09 9.50
C LEU A 165 11.71 -16.56 9.42
N THR A 166 12.73 -16.95 10.17
CA THR A 166 13.19 -18.34 10.22
C THR A 166 12.29 -19.26 11.05
N SER A 167 11.35 -18.71 11.81
CA SER A 167 10.28 -19.48 12.49
C SER A 167 8.99 -19.57 11.66
N ASN A 168 8.86 -18.73 10.63
CA ASN A 168 7.68 -18.59 9.78
C ASN A 168 8.11 -18.69 8.31
N GLU A 169 8.45 -19.92 7.92
CA GLU A 169 9.15 -20.22 6.68
C GLU A 169 8.31 -19.98 5.41
N GLU A 170 6.99 -19.77 5.54
CA GLU A 170 6.16 -19.31 4.41
C GLU A 170 6.63 -17.96 3.85
N SER A 171 7.40 -17.20 4.63
CA SER A 171 7.96 -15.91 4.23
C SER A 171 9.05 -16.00 3.15
N ILE A 172 9.61 -17.18 2.88
CA ILE A 172 10.86 -17.33 2.11
C ILE A 172 10.80 -16.69 0.72
N HIS A 173 9.67 -16.83 0.03
CA HIS A 173 9.51 -16.30 -1.30
C HIS A 173 9.58 -14.76 -1.31
N GLN A 174 8.94 -14.11 -0.35
CA GLN A 174 8.99 -12.67 -0.22
C GLN A 174 10.34 -12.19 0.33
N VAL A 175 10.98 -12.95 1.23
CA VAL A 175 12.33 -12.65 1.74
C VAL A 175 13.35 -12.67 0.60
N MET A 176 13.31 -13.67 -0.28
CA MET A 176 14.15 -13.74 -1.48
C MET A 176 13.96 -12.51 -2.38
N THR A 177 12.71 -12.05 -2.53
CA THR A 177 12.39 -10.83 -3.30
C THR A 177 12.95 -9.58 -2.60
N LEU A 178 12.76 -9.46 -1.29
CA LEU A 178 13.22 -8.33 -0.48
C LEU A 178 14.74 -8.18 -0.48
N PHE A 179 15.48 -9.29 -0.39
CA PHE A 179 16.94 -9.27 -0.37
C PHE A 179 17.57 -9.33 -1.76
N SER A 180 16.79 -9.52 -2.82
CA SER A 180 17.25 -9.17 -4.18
C SER A 180 17.37 -7.65 -4.34
N ASP A 181 17.95 -7.18 -5.43
CA ASP A 181 18.06 -5.73 -5.67
C ASP A 181 16.68 -5.06 -5.85
N ARG A 182 15.61 -5.82 -6.10
CA ARG A 182 14.24 -5.29 -6.14
C ARG A 182 13.75 -4.77 -4.78
N GLY A 183 14.42 -5.11 -3.68
CA GLY A 183 14.14 -4.53 -2.35
C GLY A 183 14.59 -3.07 -2.20
N THR A 184 15.39 -2.57 -3.15
CA THR A 184 15.87 -1.18 -3.20
C THR A 184 15.62 -0.58 -4.60
N PRO A 185 14.36 -0.35 -5.01
CA PRO A 185 14.08 0.29 -6.29
C PRO A 185 14.75 1.66 -6.39
N ARG A 186 15.22 2.03 -7.58
CA ARG A 186 15.89 3.32 -7.82
C ARG A 186 14.96 4.52 -7.67
N SER A 187 13.70 4.34 -8.02
CA SER A 187 12.63 5.34 -7.88
C SER A 187 11.28 4.63 -7.88
N TYR A 188 10.22 5.33 -7.44
CA TYR A 188 8.86 4.80 -7.52
C TYR A 188 8.37 4.59 -8.97
N ARG A 189 8.94 5.31 -9.94
CA ARG A 189 8.56 5.23 -11.36
C ARG A 189 9.06 3.94 -12.02
N GLU A 190 10.12 3.34 -11.48
CA GLU A 190 10.84 2.21 -12.07
C GLU A 190 10.63 0.90 -11.30
N MET A 191 9.44 0.74 -10.74
CA MET A 191 8.99 -0.49 -10.10
C MET A 191 7.58 -0.85 -10.58
N ASN A 192 7.23 -2.12 -10.48
CA ASN A 192 5.88 -2.59 -10.81
C ASN A 192 4.95 -2.44 -9.61
N GLY A 193 3.65 -2.65 -9.82
CA GLY A 193 2.62 -2.80 -8.78
C GLY A 193 1.83 -4.08 -8.99
N TYR A 194 1.42 -4.74 -7.93
CA TYR A 194 0.74 -6.04 -8.00
C TYR A 194 -0.37 -6.14 -6.95
N SER A 195 -1.47 -6.80 -7.32
CA SER A 195 -2.54 -7.07 -6.37
C SER A 195 -2.07 -7.87 -5.16
N GLY A 196 -1.07 -8.75 -5.38
CA GLY A 196 -0.59 -9.74 -4.43
C GLY A 196 -1.64 -10.82 -4.20
N HIS A 197 -2.77 -10.40 -3.65
CA HIS A 197 -3.96 -11.22 -3.49
C HIS A 197 -4.60 -11.55 -4.83
N THR A 198 -5.32 -12.65 -4.81
CA THR A 198 -6.36 -12.96 -5.77
C THR A 198 -7.64 -12.18 -5.41
N TYR A 199 -8.30 -11.62 -6.41
CA TYR A 199 -9.63 -11.02 -6.32
C TYR A 199 -10.63 -11.82 -7.17
N LYS A 200 -11.91 -11.49 -7.11
CA LYS A 200 -12.98 -12.08 -7.93
C LYS A 200 -13.63 -10.99 -8.77
N TRP A 201 -13.55 -11.11 -10.09
CA TRP A 201 -14.22 -10.19 -11.00
C TRP A 201 -15.36 -10.91 -11.71
N SER A 202 -16.48 -10.21 -11.89
CA SER A 202 -17.69 -10.79 -12.47
C SER A 202 -18.27 -9.96 -13.61
N THR A 203 -19.13 -10.59 -14.38
CA THR A 203 -19.90 -9.96 -15.46
C THR A 203 -21.33 -9.72 -15.00
N LYS A 204 -22.09 -8.90 -15.76
CA LYS A 204 -23.54 -8.70 -15.54
C LYS A 204 -24.34 -10.00 -15.60
N ASP A 205 -23.86 -10.99 -16.34
CA ASP A 205 -24.52 -12.28 -16.52
C ASP A 205 -24.20 -13.28 -15.39
N GLY A 206 -23.40 -12.88 -14.40
CA GLY A 206 -23.04 -13.72 -13.24
C GLY A 206 -21.81 -14.60 -13.45
N ASN A 207 -21.22 -14.64 -14.65
CA ASN A 207 -19.93 -15.31 -14.86
C ASN A 207 -18.83 -14.59 -14.08
N TRP A 208 -17.91 -15.34 -13.48
CA TRP A 208 -16.84 -14.77 -12.66
C TRP A 208 -15.52 -15.53 -12.81
N HIS A 209 -14.43 -14.81 -12.53
CA HIS A 209 -13.07 -15.33 -12.55
C HIS A 209 -12.30 -14.88 -11.31
N TYR A 210 -11.39 -15.72 -10.85
CA TYR A 210 -10.30 -15.27 -10.00
C TYR A 210 -9.33 -14.42 -10.83
N VAL A 211 -8.87 -13.31 -10.26
CA VAL A 211 -8.03 -12.33 -10.94
C VAL A 211 -6.83 -11.93 -10.10
N GLN A 212 -5.65 -11.88 -10.72
CA GLN A 212 -4.50 -11.12 -10.20
C GLN A 212 -4.17 -9.95 -11.13
N VAL A 213 -3.84 -8.79 -10.56
CA VAL A 213 -3.60 -7.55 -11.31
C VAL A 213 -2.13 -7.18 -11.27
N HIS A 214 -1.60 -6.74 -12.42
CA HIS A 214 -0.19 -6.41 -12.63
C HIS A 214 -0.08 -5.05 -13.31
N PHE A 215 0.55 -4.08 -12.65
CA PHE A 215 0.92 -2.78 -13.21
C PHE A 215 2.41 -2.81 -13.52
N ILE A 216 2.76 -2.86 -14.80
CA ILE A 216 4.14 -2.98 -15.27
C ILE A 216 4.66 -1.61 -15.69
N SER A 217 5.75 -1.16 -15.09
CA SER A 217 6.34 0.15 -15.36
C SER A 217 6.78 0.26 -16.82
N ASP A 218 6.33 1.31 -17.51
CA ASP A 218 6.75 1.61 -18.87
C ASP A 218 8.17 2.23 -18.90
N GLN A 219 8.72 2.61 -17.74
CA GLN A 219 10.08 3.14 -17.57
C GLN A 219 11.11 2.01 -17.39
N GLY A 220 10.64 0.77 -17.23
CA GLY A 220 11.45 -0.41 -16.90
C GLY A 220 11.77 -0.52 -15.42
N VAL A 221 12.17 -1.71 -14.99
CA VAL A 221 12.55 -1.98 -13.59
C VAL A 221 14.01 -1.64 -13.36
N LYS A 222 14.29 -0.68 -12.48
CA LYS A 222 15.66 -0.31 -12.08
C LYS A 222 15.81 -0.29 -10.57
N THR A 223 16.98 -0.72 -10.11
CA THR A 223 17.29 -0.97 -8.71
C THR A 223 18.62 -0.33 -8.33
N LEU A 224 18.80 -0.09 -7.03
CA LEU A 224 20.06 0.30 -6.41
C LEU A 224 20.72 -0.94 -5.81
N THR A 225 22.06 -0.96 -5.78
CA THR A 225 22.77 -1.89 -4.90
C THR A 225 22.58 -1.49 -3.43
N ASN A 226 22.99 -2.37 -2.51
CA ASN A 226 22.93 -2.10 -1.08
C ASN A 226 23.75 -0.86 -0.68
N GLU A 227 24.93 -0.69 -1.25
CA GLU A 227 25.84 0.43 -0.95
C GLU A 227 25.30 1.74 -1.53
N GLU A 228 24.75 1.71 -2.75
CA GLU A 228 24.11 2.88 -3.37
C GLU A 228 22.91 3.33 -2.55
N ALA A 229 22.05 2.39 -2.13
CA ALA A 229 20.91 2.67 -1.27
C ALA A 229 21.33 3.23 0.09
N GLY A 230 22.35 2.65 0.73
CA GLY A 230 22.90 3.13 2.00
C GLY A 230 23.49 4.53 1.91
N LYS A 231 24.23 4.82 0.84
CA LYS A 231 24.76 6.17 0.58
C LYS A 231 23.63 7.19 0.37
N LEU A 232 22.65 6.84 -0.46
CA LEU A 232 21.52 7.73 -0.78
C LEU A 232 20.64 7.99 0.45
N ALA A 233 20.49 7.02 1.34
CA ALA A 233 19.77 7.20 2.61
C ALA A 233 20.39 8.29 3.50
N GLY A 234 21.71 8.50 3.43
CA GLY A 234 22.41 9.57 4.15
C GLY A 234 22.45 10.89 3.39
N GLU A 235 22.63 10.87 2.07
CA GLU A 235 22.74 12.08 1.23
C GLU A 235 21.38 12.73 0.95
N ASN A 236 20.34 11.92 0.71
CA ASN A 236 19.01 12.37 0.35
C ASN A 236 17.93 11.37 0.81
N PRO A 237 17.42 11.49 2.05
CA PRO A 237 16.38 10.60 2.56
C PRO A 237 15.03 10.72 1.84
N ASP A 238 14.86 11.74 0.99
CA ASP A 238 13.64 12.04 0.22
C ASP A 238 13.83 11.83 -1.30
N HIS A 239 14.84 11.05 -1.71
CA HIS A 239 15.22 10.95 -3.12
C HIS A 239 14.09 10.49 -4.05
N ALA A 240 13.19 9.61 -3.59
CA ALA A 240 12.13 9.07 -4.43
C ALA A 240 10.94 10.02 -4.49
N GLN A 241 10.68 10.77 -3.40
CA GLN A 241 9.77 11.92 -3.40
C GLN A 241 10.24 13.01 -4.38
N GLU A 242 11.52 13.39 -4.32
CA GLU A 242 12.11 14.40 -5.20
C GLU A 242 12.08 13.95 -6.67
N ASP A 243 12.44 12.69 -6.95
CA ASP A 243 12.38 12.12 -8.30
C ASP A 243 10.96 12.16 -8.87
N LEU A 244 9.96 11.68 -8.14
CA LEU A 244 8.57 11.66 -8.62
C LEU A 244 8.07 13.09 -8.90
N PHE A 245 8.28 14.00 -7.95
CA PHE A 245 7.80 15.37 -8.05
C PHE A 245 8.40 16.10 -9.25
N ARG A 246 9.73 16.02 -9.42
CA ARG A 246 10.44 16.71 -10.52
C ARG A 246 10.05 16.16 -11.88
N ASN A 247 10.00 14.84 -12.04
CA ASN A 247 9.61 14.24 -13.32
C ASN A 247 8.20 14.64 -13.74
N ILE A 248 7.24 14.71 -12.81
CA ILE A 248 5.88 15.20 -13.12
C ILE A 248 5.91 16.70 -13.44
N ALA A 249 6.63 17.52 -12.66
CA ALA A 249 6.73 18.96 -12.90
C ALA A 249 7.35 19.29 -14.28
N ASP A 250 8.30 18.47 -14.73
CA ASP A 250 8.99 18.61 -16.01
C ASP A 250 8.23 17.97 -17.19
N GLY A 251 7.02 17.41 -16.96
CA GLY A 251 6.21 16.77 -17.99
C GLY A 251 6.64 15.35 -18.37
N ASN A 252 7.64 14.77 -17.68
CA ASN A 252 8.06 13.38 -17.84
C ASN A 252 7.17 12.43 -17.01
N PHE A 253 5.89 12.35 -17.39
CA PHE A 253 4.87 11.61 -16.67
C PHE A 253 5.16 10.10 -16.63
N PRO A 254 5.35 9.49 -15.44
CA PRO A 254 5.47 8.06 -15.35
C PRO A 254 4.14 7.36 -15.66
N SER A 255 4.24 6.16 -16.22
CA SER A 255 3.10 5.34 -16.60
C SER A 255 3.37 3.85 -16.45
N TRP A 256 2.29 3.11 -16.23
CA TRP A 256 2.28 1.66 -16.10
C TRP A 256 1.23 1.06 -17.02
N THR A 257 1.60 0.01 -17.74
CA THR A 257 0.65 -0.81 -18.46
C THR A 257 0.00 -1.82 -17.50
N CYS A 258 -1.33 -1.86 -17.49
CA CYS A 258 -2.12 -2.67 -16.57
C CYS A 258 -2.55 -3.98 -17.24
N TYR A 259 -2.32 -5.09 -16.54
CA TYR A 259 -2.66 -6.44 -16.97
C TYR A 259 -3.41 -7.21 -15.89
N ILE A 260 -4.13 -8.23 -16.33
CA ILE A 260 -4.73 -9.25 -15.46
C ILE A 260 -4.27 -10.65 -15.85
N GLN A 261 -4.14 -11.52 -14.86
CA GLN A 261 -4.23 -12.97 -15.04
C GLN A 261 -5.62 -13.40 -14.60
N THR A 262 -6.21 -14.38 -15.27
CA THR A 262 -7.53 -14.92 -14.94
C THR A 262 -7.46 -16.42 -14.71
N MET A 263 -8.17 -16.90 -13.68
CA MET A 263 -8.30 -18.32 -13.38
C MET A 263 -9.77 -18.66 -13.12
N THR A 264 -10.25 -19.74 -13.73
CA THR A 264 -11.59 -20.28 -13.45
C THR A 264 -11.60 -21.03 -12.10
N ALA A 265 -12.79 -21.22 -11.52
CA ALA A 265 -12.94 -22.03 -10.32
C ALA A 265 -12.42 -23.48 -10.48
N GLN A 266 -12.51 -24.05 -11.70
CA GLN A 266 -12.01 -25.39 -11.98
C GLN A 266 -10.47 -25.42 -12.03
N GLN A 267 -9.84 -24.47 -12.72
CA GLN A 267 -8.38 -24.35 -12.74
C GLN A 267 -7.81 -24.12 -11.32
N ALA A 268 -8.52 -23.34 -10.49
CA ALA A 268 -8.12 -23.11 -9.10
C ALA A 268 -8.13 -24.39 -8.24
N LYS A 269 -9.00 -25.37 -8.54
CA LYS A 269 -9.01 -26.69 -7.87
C LYS A 269 -7.85 -27.58 -8.31
N GLU A 270 -7.35 -27.38 -9.54
CA GLU A 270 -6.29 -28.19 -10.14
C GLU A 270 -4.89 -27.61 -9.92
N ALA A 271 -4.80 -26.33 -9.52
CA ALA A 271 -3.54 -25.66 -9.23
C ALA A 271 -2.78 -26.36 -8.08
N PRO A 272 -1.44 -26.49 -8.18
CA PRO A 272 -0.63 -27.14 -7.14
C PRO A 272 -0.45 -26.28 -5.88
N PHE A 273 -1.11 -25.13 -5.82
CA PHE A 273 -1.13 -24.18 -4.72
C PHE A 273 -2.54 -23.60 -4.61
N SER A 274 -2.85 -23.02 -3.45
CA SER A 274 -4.12 -22.32 -3.30
C SER A 274 -4.06 -20.93 -3.91
N VAL A 275 -5.10 -20.54 -4.65
CA VAL A 275 -5.29 -19.16 -5.11
C VAL A 275 -5.48 -18.16 -3.96
N PHE A 276 -5.75 -18.65 -2.74
CA PHE A 276 -5.89 -17.84 -1.53
C PHE A 276 -4.59 -17.72 -0.73
N ASP A 277 -3.48 -18.30 -1.20
CA ASP A 277 -2.17 -18.20 -0.56
C ASP A 277 -1.36 -17.03 -1.13
N LEU A 278 -1.31 -15.92 -0.39
CA LEU A 278 -0.56 -14.71 -0.72
C LEU A 278 0.96 -14.91 -0.89
N THR A 279 1.51 -16.06 -0.50
CA THR A 279 2.94 -16.36 -0.71
C THR A 279 3.22 -16.98 -2.08
N LYS A 280 2.20 -17.11 -2.94
CA LYS A 280 2.27 -17.79 -4.24
C LYS A 280 1.98 -16.87 -5.42
N VAL A 281 2.73 -17.06 -6.50
CA VAL A 281 2.45 -16.46 -7.81
C VAL A 281 1.81 -17.46 -8.76
N TRP A 282 1.09 -16.95 -9.75
CA TRP A 282 0.55 -17.73 -10.85
C TRP A 282 1.55 -17.75 -12.01
N PRO A 283 2.12 -18.90 -12.40
CA PRO A 283 3.13 -18.95 -13.45
C PRO A 283 2.61 -18.37 -14.77
N HIS A 284 3.31 -17.38 -15.34
CA HIS A 284 2.89 -16.70 -16.58
C HIS A 284 2.75 -17.64 -17.78
N LYS A 285 3.42 -18.80 -17.77
CA LYS A 285 3.29 -19.82 -18.82
C LYS A 285 1.87 -20.39 -18.86
N ASP A 286 1.28 -20.61 -17.69
CA ASP A 286 -0.02 -21.28 -17.54
C ASP A 286 -1.15 -20.26 -17.47
N TYR A 287 -0.86 -19.07 -16.92
CA TYR A 287 -1.79 -17.97 -16.76
C TYR A 287 -1.19 -16.70 -17.37
N PRO A 288 -1.32 -16.47 -18.69
CA PRO A 288 -0.71 -15.33 -19.36
C PRO A 288 -1.34 -14.00 -18.93
N LEU A 289 -0.57 -12.92 -19.07
CA LEU A 289 -1.04 -11.56 -18.82
C LEU A 289 -1.91 -11.06 -19.98
N ARG A 290 -3.14 -10.61 -19.69
CA ARG A 290 -4.02 -9.91 -20.62
C ARG A 290 -4.03 -8.42 -20.28
N ARG A 291 -3.68 -7.57 -21.24
CA ARG A 291 -3.69 -6.11 -21.07
C ARG A 291 -5.13 -5.61 -20.95
N PHE A 292 -5.35 -4.56 -20.15
CA PHE A 292 -6.68 -3.92 -20.03
C PHE A 292 -6.65 -2.40 -19.89
N GLY A 293 -5.51 -1.81 -19.52
CA GLY A 293 -5.45 -0.37 -19.36
C GLY A 293 -4.05 0.19 -19.19
N LYS A 294 -4.01 1.50 -18.97
CA LYS A 294 -2.79 2.26 -18.70
C LYS A 294 -3.02 3.27 -17.57
N LEU A 295 -2.16 3.25 -16.57
CA LEU A 295 -2.09 4.25 -15.51
C LEU A 295 -1.01 5.28 -15.86
N THR A 296 -1.33 6.57 -15.84
CA THR A 296 -0.35 7.67 -16.03
C THR A 296 -0.50 8.70 -14.92
N LEU A 297 0.59 9.08 -14.26
CA LEU A 297 0.59 10.09 -13.20
C LEU A 297 1.14 11.41 -13.76
N ASN A 298 0.33 12.46 -13.70
CA ASN A 298 0.58 13.70 -14.43
C ASN A 298 0.28 14.99 -13.66
N GLU A 299 -0.09 14.89 -12.37
CA GLU A 299 -0.37 16.06 -11.54
C GLU A 299 0.19 15.86 -10.13
N ASN A 300 1.05 16.79 -9.70
CA ASN A 300 1.57 16.81 -8.34
C ASN A 300 0.49 17.31 -7.36
N PRO A 301 0.47 16.81 -6.11
CA PRO A 301 -0.38 17.38 -5.06
C PRO A 301 -0.06 18.87 -4.84
N LYS A 302 -1.08 19.67 -4.55
CA LYS A 302 -0.92 21.09 -4.21
C LYS A 302 -0.46 21.27 -2.77
N ASN A 303 -0.93 20.41 -1.86
CA ASN A 303 -0.50 20.36 -0.48
C ASN A 303 -0.30 18.90 -0.06
N TYR A 304 0.95 18.55 0.28
CA TYR A 304 1.31 17.18 0.65
C TYR A 304 0.47 16.66 1.83
N PHE A 305 0.25 17.47 2.87
CA PHE A 305 -0.47 17.01 4.06
C PHE A 305 -1.94 16.71 3.74
N ALA A 306 -2.64 17.65 3.10
CA ALA A 306 -4.06 17.52 2.80
C ALA A 306 -4.38 16.42 1.79
N GLU A 307 -3.48 16.16 0.83
CA GLU A 307 -3.75 15.24 -0.28
C GLU A 307 -3.00 13.91 -0.15
N VAL A 308 -1.77 13.89 0.38
CA VAL A 308 -0.97 12.66 0.52
C VAL A 308 -1.08 12.08 1.93
N GLU A 309 -0.83 12.90 2.96
CA GLU A 309 -0.81 12.40 4.34
C GLU A 309 -2.21 11.97 4.79
N GLN A 310 -3.24 12.74 4.43
CA GLN A 310 -4.64 12.43 4.76
C GLN A 310 -5.33 11.45 3.80
N ALA A 311 -4.67 10.98 2.73
CA ALA A 311 -5.24 9.96 1.87
C ALA A 311 -5.53 8.65 2.63
N ALA A 312 -6.67 8.03 2.35
CA ALA A 312 -7.11 6.80 2.97
C ALA A 312 -7.51 5.79 1.88
N PHE A 313 -6.85 4.64 1.87
CA PHE A 313 -7.07 3.57 0.90
C PHE A 313 -7.50 2.31 1.62
N SER A 314 -8.57 1.64 1.20
CA SER A 314 -9.02 0.40 1.83
C SER A 314 -9.35 -0.66 0.78
N PRO A 315 -8.86 -1.91 0.88
CA PRO A 315 -9.27 -2.98 -0.03
C PRO A 315 -10.78 -3.27 0.00
N ALA A 316 -11.51 -2.82 1.03
CA ALA A 316 -12.97 -2.90 1.10
C ALA A 316 -13.69 -1.79 0.31
N HIS A 317 -12.99 -0.74 -0.11
CA HIS A 317 -13.54 0.25 -1.04
C HIS A 317 -13.47 -0.35 -2.45
N THR A 318 -14.51 -1.10 -2.78
CA THR A 318 -14.68 -1.72 -4.09
C THR A 318 -15.90 -1.14 -4.81
N VAL A 319 -16.07 -1.54 -6.06
CA VAL A 319 -17.20 -1.19 -6.93
C VAL A 319 -17.90 -2.47 -7.37
N PRO A 320 -19.15 -2.40 -7.87
CA PRO A 320 -19.85 -3.57 -8.39
C PRO A 320 -18.97 -4.37 -9.36
N TYR A 321 -19.12 -5.70 -9.32
CA TYR A 321 -18.39 -6.65 -10.15
C TYR A 321 -16.90 -6.86 -9.83
N MET A 322 -16.39 -6.24 -8.76
CA MET A 322 -15.07 -6.51 -8.20
C MET A 322 -15.20 -6.85 -6.72
N GLU A 323 -14.88 -8.08 -6.35
CA GLU A 323 -15.03 -8.59 -4.99
C GLU A 323 -13.71 -9.17 -4.47
N PRO A 324 -13.47 -9.13 -3.15
CA PRO A 324 -12.35 -9.83 -2.55
C PRO A 324 -12.53 -11.35 -2.66
N SER A 325 -11.42 -12.08 -2.82
CA SER A 325 -11.41 -13.54 -2.67
C SER A 325 -11.35 -13.97 -1.20
N ALA A 326 -11.36 -15.28 -0.94
CA ALA A 326 -11.21 -15.84 0.40
C ALA A 326 -9.74 -15.93 0.89
N ASP A 327 -8.80 -15.22 0.25
CA ASP A 327 -7.47 -14.99 0.81
C ASP A 327 -7.61 -14.43 2.24
N PRO A 328 -7.16 -15.15 3.28
CA PRO A 328 -7.42 -14.77 4.66
C PRO A 328 -6.69 -13.48 5.06
N VAL A 329 -5.57 -13.16 4.40
CA VAL A 329 -4.89 -11.88 4.60
C VAL A 329 -5.70 -10.76 3.95
N LEU A 330 -6.22 -10.95 2.75
CA LEU A 330 -7.12 -9.96 2.13
C LEU A 330 -8.35 -9.72 3.01
N GLN A 331 -8.98 -10.80 3.51
CA GLN A 331 -10.16 -10.74 4.36
C GLN A 331 -9.95 -9.89 5.62
N SER A 332 -8.82 -10.02 6.31
CA SER A 332 -8.53 -9.18 7.48
C SER A 332 -8.32 -7.71 7.10
N ARG A 333 -7.71 -7.45 5.93
CA ARG A 333 -7.48 -6.08 5.43
C ARG A 333 -8.79 -5.36 5.12
N LEU A 334 -9.87 -6.07 4.77
CA LEU A 334 -11.18 -5.45 4.57
C LEU A 334 -11.66 -4.70 5.82
N PHE A 335 -11.31 -5.21 7.00
CA PHE A 335 -11.58 -4.56 8.28
C PHE A 335 -10.51 -3.52 8.66
N SER A 336 -9.24 -3.93 8.68
CA SER A 336 -8.17 -3.17 9.34
C SER A 336 -7.97 -1.75 8.81
N TYR A 337 -8.13 -1.54 7.50
CA TYR A 337 -7.86 -0.23 6.90
C TYR A 337 -8.90 0.82 7.32
N ALA A 338 -10.18 0.50 7.20
CA ALA A 338 -11.23 1.42 7.63
C ALA A 338 -11.17 1.71 9.14
N ASP A 339 -10.81 0.72 9.95
CA ASP A 339 -10.62 0.88 11.39
C ASP A 339 -9.45 1.85 11.71
N THR A 340 -8.26 1.62 11.15
CA THR A 340 -7.12 2.51 11.40
C THR A 340 -7.32 3.91 10.83
N HIS A 341 -8.12 4.09 9.76
CA HIS A 341 -8.50 5.41 9.27
C HIS A 341 -9.34 6.19 10.28
N ARG A 342 -10.33 5.54 10.92
CA ARG A 342 -11.17 6.20 11.94
C ARG A 342 -10.34 6.67 13.13
N HIS A 343 -9.31 5.91 13.52
CA HIS A 343 -8.36 6.33 14.54
C HIS A 343 -7.45 7.48 14.07
N ARG A 344 -6.79 7.32 12.92
CA ARG A 344 -5.76 8.22 12.43
C ARG A 344 -6.28 9.58 11.97
N LEU A 345 -7.42 9.59 11.29
CA LEU A 345 -8.00 10.77 10.63
C LEU A 345 -9.31 11.24 11.26
N GLY A 346 -9.98 10.36 12.02
CA GLY A 346 -11.28 10.62 12.64
C GLY A 346 -12.44 9.90 11.94
N PRO A 347 -13.62 9.85 12.59
CA PRO A 347 -14.76 9.06 12.11
C PRO A 347 -15.26 9.45 10.71
N ASN A 348 -15.18 10.74 10.38
CA ASN A 348 -15.66 11.33 9.12
C ASN A 348 -14.54 11.52 8.07
N TYR A 349 -13.47 10.71 8.11
CA TYR A 349 -12.31 10.84 7.20
C TYR A 349 -12.66 10.81 5.71
N THR A 350 -13.81 10.22 5.34
CA THR A 350 -14.33 10.17 3.98
C THR A 350 -14.83 11.53 3.48
N GLN A 351 -15.01 12.52 4.36
CA GLN A 351 -15.35 13.91 4.01
C GLN A 351 -14.11 14.76 3.72
N ILE A 352 -12.90 14.26 3.97
CA ILE A 352 -11.65 14.93 3.58
C ILE A 352 -11.58 14.90 2.04
N PRO A 353 -11.29 16.04 1.36
CA PRO A 353 -11.45 16.17 -0.10
C PRO A 353 -10.82 15.07 -0.96
N VAL A 354 -9.61 14.61 -0.64
CA VAL A 354 -8.94 13.54 -1.39
C VAL A 354 -9.63 12.17 -1.27
N ASN A 355 -10.40 11.96 -0.20
CA ASN A 355 -11.10 10.71 0.10
C ASN A 355 -12.56 10.72 -0.36
N CYS A 356 -13.12 11.88 -0.68
CA CYS A 356 -14.51 12.02 -1.12
C CYS A 356 -14.76 11.26 -2.43
N PRO A 357 -15.85 10.48 -2.54
CA PRO A 357 -16.28 9.93 -3.82
C PRO A 357 -16.92 11.02 -4.68
N ILE A 358 -16.58 11.06 -5.96
CA ILE A 358 -17.12 12.05 -6.91
C ILE A 358 -18.64 11.93 -7.12
N THR A 359 -19.20 10.75 -6.81
CA THR A 359 -20.65 10.48 -6.85
C THR A 359 -21.41 11.19 -5.73
N GLY A 360 -20.71 11.73 -4.73
CA GLY A 360 -21.30 12.07 -3.45
C GLY A 360 -21.64 10.82 -2.63
N VAL A 361 -22.07 11.05 -1.39
CA VAL A 361 -22.54 10.00 -0.48
C VAL A 361 -23.98 10.31 -0.10
N PHE A 362 -24.89 9.39 -0.40
CA PHE A 362 -26.25 9.41 0.10
C PHE A 362 -26.50 8.16 0.94
N ASN A 363 -26.42 8.32 2.25
CA ASN A 363 -26.74 7.26 3.20
C ASN A 363 -27.49 7.86 4.41
N PRO A 364 -28.83 7.77 4.44
CA PRO A 364 -29.65 8.40 5.47
C PRO A 364 -29.28 7.99 6.91
N HIS A 365 -28.81 6.77 7.15
CA HIS A 365 -28.52 6.33 8.53
C HIS A 365 -27.12 6.73 9.04
N MET A 366 -26.22 7.23 8.19
CA MET A 366 -24.87 7.68 8.59
C MET A 366 -24.87 9.19 8.83
N ARG A 367 -24.93 9.61 10.11
CA ARG A 367 -25.05 11.02 10.52
C ARG A 367 -24.06 11.41 11.63
N ASP A 368 -23.95 12.72 11.85
CA ASP A 368 -23.22 13.38 12.94
C ASP A 368 -21.71 13.09 12.89
N GLY A 369 -21.11 12.80 14.06
CA GLY A 369 -19.69 12.52 14.23
C GLY A 369 -18.80 13.77 14.29
N VAL A 370 -17.61 13.59 14.87
CA VAL A 370 -16.59 14.66 14.97
C VAL A 370 -16.20 15.13 13.57
N MET A 371 -16.05 16.45 13.40
CA MET A 371 -15.69 17.10 12.14
C MET A 371 -16.61 16.73 10.96
N ASN A 372 -17.93 16.71 11.20
CA ASN A 372 -18.89 16.73 10.11
C ASN A 372 -18.84 18.10 9.40
N VAL A 373 -18.51 18.13 8.12
CA VAL A 373 -18.26 19.36 7.35
C VAL A 373 -19.08 19.45 6.06
N ASN A 374 -19.93 18.44 5.78
CA ASN A 374 -20.71 18.36 4.54
C ASN A 374 -22.20 18.72 4.71
N GLY A 375 -22.61 19.21 5.89
CA GLY A 375 -23.99 19.57 6.18
C GLY A 375 -24.88 18.40 6.65
N ASN A 376 -24.32 17.20 6.83
CA ASN A 376 -24.97 16.07 7.51
C ASN A 376 -26.32 15.61 6.92
N LEU A 377 -26.49 15.76 5.60
CA LEU A 377 -27.74 15.52 4.86
C LEU A 377 -28.93 16.38 5.35
N GLY A 378 -28.67 17.47 6.07
CA GLY A 378 -29.70 18.39 6.56
C GLY A 378 -30.82 17.68 7.31
N SER A 379 -32.06 18.01 6.94
CA SER A 379 -33.28 17.49 7.56
C SER A 379 -33.78 16.14 7.02
N THR A 380 -33.03 15.48 6.13
CA THR A 380 -33.41 14.15 5.58
C THR A 380 -33.70 13.19 6.75
N PRO A 381 -34.75 12.35 6.75
CA PRO A 381 -34.94 11.32 7.78
C PRO A 381 -33.68 10.47 7.95
N ASN A 382 -33.33 10.11 9.18
CA ASN A 382 -32.11 9.34 9.48
C ASN A 382 -32.32 7.82 9.46
N TYR A 383 -33.37 7.39 8.77
CA TYR A 383 -33.79 6.02 8.54
C TYR A 383 -34.48 5.95 7.16
N LEU A 384 -34.84 4.75 6.71
CA LEU A 384 -35.58 4.57 5.45
C LEU A 384 -37.06 4.92 5.65
N ALA A 385 -37.39 6.20 5.59
CA ALA A 385 -38.76 6.69 5.74
C ALA A 385 -39.60 6.36 4.50
N SER A 386 -40.81 5.83 4.69
CA SER A 386 -41.72 5.50 3.58
C SER A 386 -42.21 6.74 2.81
N SER A 387 -42.17 7.92 3.43
CA SER A 387 -42.51 9.20 2.80
C SER A 387 -41.43 9.75 1.87
N GLU A 388 -40.19 9.24 1.96
CA GLU A 388 -39.04 9.68 1.17
C GLU A 388 -38.38 8.45 0.51
N PRO A 389 -38.90 7.98 -0.64
CA PRO A 389 -38.42 6.76 -1.27
C PRO A 389 -36.95 6.87 -1.73
N VAL A 390 -36.20 5.79 -1.53
CA VAL A 390 -34.79 5.67 -1.93
C VAL A 390 -34.65 4.56 -2.97
N GLU A 391 -33.84 4.78 -4.00
CA GLU A 391 -33.54 3.79 -5.03
C GLU A 391 -32.43 2.83 -4.59
N PHE A 392 -32.61 1.53 -4.85
CA PHE A 392 -31.61 0.50 -4.61
C PHE A 392 -31.25 -0.18 -5.93
N ARG A 393 -30.01 -0.01 -6.37
CA ARG A 393 -29.48 -0.74 -7.53
C ARG A 393 -29.13 -2.18 -7.11
N GLN A 394 -29.66 -3.15 -7.84
CA GLN A 394 -29.42 -4.58 -7.61
C GLN A 394 -28.26 -5.07 -8.48
N PHE A 395 -27.38 -5.88 -7.89
CA PHE A 395 -26.32 -6.64 -8.56
C PHE A 395 -25.91 -7.81 -7.66
N SER A 396 -25.40 -8.90 -8.24
CA SER A 396 -24.88 -10.04 -7.48
C SER A 396 -23.56 -9.65 -6.81
N LEU A 397 -23.39 -10.00 -5.54
CA LEU A 397 -22.15 -9.80 -4.81
C LEU A 397 -21.30 -11.05 -4.97
N GLN A 398 -21.64 -12.09 -4.21
CA GLN A 398 -20.90 -13.36 -4.17
C GLN A 398 -21.81 -14.59 -4.13
N GLU A 399 -23.13 -14.42 -4.18
CA GLU A 399 -24.14 -15.47 -4.03
C GLU A 399 -24.02 -16.55 -5.12
N ASP A 400 -23.57 -16.17 -6.31
CA ASP A 400 -23.41 -17.07 -7.47
C ASP A 400 -21.97 -17.62 -7.63
N GLN A 401 -21.12 -17.46 -6.61
CA GLN A 401 -19.70 -17.79 -6.67
C GLN A 401 -19.37 -19.12 -5.97
N GLU A 402 -18.42 -19.14 -5.02
CA GLU A 402 -18.06 -20.37 -4.30
C GLU A 402 -19.14 -20.81 -3.30
N VAL A 403 -19.38 -22.12 -3.22
CA VAL A 403 -20.21 -22.72 -2.16
C VAL A 403 -19.31 -23.23 -1.04
N TRP A 404 -19.44 -22.63 0.14
CA TRP A 404 -18.69 -23.02 1.33
C TRP A 404 -19.37 -24.17 2.08
N SER A 405 -18.57 -25.11 2.59
CA SER A 405 -19.07 -26.23 3.40
C SER A 405 -18.04 -26.59 4.48
N GLY A 406 -18.48 -26.72 5.73
CA GLY A 406 -17.63 -27.08 6.86
C GLY A 406 -18.14 -26.50 8.17
N ALA A 407 -17.57 -26.96 9.29
CA ALA A 407 -17.75 -26.32 10.58
C ALA A 407 -16.87 -25.06 10.68
N ALA A 408 -17.26 -24.10 11.52
CA ALA A 408 -16.38 -23.00 11.90
C ALA A 408 -15.21 -23.55 12.74
N CYS A 409 -14.00 -23.58 12.17
CA CYS A 409 -12.82 -24.17 12.80
C CYS A 409 -11.64 -23.19 12.80
N PRO A 410 -10.82 -23.16 13.87
CA PRO A 410 -9.53 -22.50 13.81
C PRO A 410 -8.60 -23.28 12.88
N PHE A 411 -7.91 -22.58 11.98
CA PHE A 411 -6.91 -23.17 11.08
C PHE A 411 -5.66 -22.30 11.04
N HIS A 412 -4.50 -22.94 11.12
CA HIS A 412 -3.19 -22.30 10.97
C HIS A 412 -2.46 -22.97 9.81
N TRP A 413 -2.10 -22.20 8.79
CA TRP A 413 -1.48 -22.72 7.58
C TRP A 413 0.03 -22.97 7.76
N LYS A 414 0.36 -24.01 8.52
CA LYS A 414 1.74 -24.40 8.83
C LYS A 414 2.58 -24.56 7.56
N ALA A 415 3.78 -23.99 7.56
CA ALA A 415 4.73 -24.10 6.47
C ALA A 415 5.16 -25.55 6.25
N THR A 416 5.39 -25.90 4.98
CA THR A 416 5.89 -27.21 4.55
C THR A 416 7.02 -27.01 3.52
N ASP A 417 7.67 -28.07 3.06
CA ASP A 417 8.71 -27.95 2.03
C ASP A 417 8.18 -27.35 0.71
N ALA A 418 6.86 -27.36 0.49
CA ALA A 418 6.22 -26.73 -0.66
C ALA A 418 6.50 -25.21 -0.74
N GLU A 419 6.75 -24.54 0.40
CA GLU A 419 7.02 -23.09 0.43
C GLU A 419 8.29 -22.70 -0.35
N PHE A 420 9.24 -23.62 -0.43
CA PHE A 420 10.55 -23.37 -1.04
C PHE A 420 10.53 -23.57 -2.57
N THR A 421 9.47 -24.14 -3.13
CA THR A 421 9.39 -24.46 -4.56
C THR A 421 9.46 -23.19 -5.43
N GLN A 422 8.60 -22.20 -5.15
CA GLN A 422 8.58 -20.95 -5.91
C GLN A 422 9.77 -20.04 -5.57
N ALA A 423 10.27 -20.06 -4.34
CA ALA A 423 11.50 -19.37 -3.97
C ALA A 423 12.73 -19.92 -4.74
N THR A 424 12.81 -21.23 -4.93
CA THR A 424 13.85 -21.88 -5.74
C THR A 424 13.72 -21.50 -7.22
N ALA A 425 12.48 -21.46 -7.74
CA ALA A 425 12.24 -20.98 -9.09
C ALA A 425 12.69 -19.52 -9.27
N LEU A 426 12.44 -18.65 -8.29
CA LEU A 426 12.93 -17.27 -8.29
C LEU A 426 14.46 -17.21 -8.26
N TYR A 427 15.13 -18.02 -7.43
CA TYR A 427 16.60 -18.08 -7.41
C TYR A 427 17.19 -18.43 -8.79
N ASN A 428 16.55 -19.35 -9.51
CA ASN A 428 16.94 -19.73 -10.87
C ASN A 428 16.64 -18.62 -11.90
N VAL A 429 15.62 -17.79 -11.66
CA VAL A 429 15.38 -16.58 -12.46
C VAL A 429 16.48 -15.56 -12.24
N LEU A 430 16.93 -15.34 -10.99
CA LEU A 430 18.03 -14.42 -10.68
C LEU A 430 19.33 -14.82 -11.37
N ALA A 431 19.60 -16.12 -11.56
CA ALA A 431 20.76 -16.61 -12.29
C ALA A 431 20.86 -16.08 -13.74
N ARG A 432 19.72 -15.70 -14.34
CA ARG A 432 19.65 -15.17 -15.71
C ARG A 432 20.13 -13.72 -15.81
N TYR A 433 20.29 -13.04 -14.67
CA TYR A 433 20.71 -11.65 -14.59
C TYR A 433 22.08 -11.58 -13.90
N PRO A 434 23.14 -11.14 -14.61
CA PRO A 434 24.49 -11.11 -14.07
C PRO A 434 24.57 -10.42 -12.70
N GLY A 435 25.20 -11.08 -11.73
CA GLY A 435 25.42 -10.56 -10.38
C GLY A 435 24.25 -10.69 -9.41
N GLN A 436 23.01 -10.94 -9.85
CA GLN A 436 21.83 -10.89 -8.96
C GLN A 436 21.84 -11.97 -7.86
N GLN A 437 22.31 -13.19 -8.13
CA GLN A 437 22.44 -14.22 -7.09
C GLN A 437 23.53 -13.87 -6.05
N ARG A 438 24.61 -13.23 -6.50
CA ARG A 438 25.66 -12.73 -5.61
C ARG A 438 25.14 -11.58 -4.74
N ASN A 439 24.46 -10.62 -5.35
CA ASN A 439 23.88 -9.48 -4.61
C ASN A 439 22.88 -9.97 -3.57
N LEU A 440 22.04 -10.96 -3.90
CA LEU A 440 21.14 -11.59 -2.92
C LEU A 440 21.91 -12.14 -1.71
N ALA A 441 22.96 -12.93 -1.93
CA ALA A 441 23.77 -13.48 -0.84
C ALA A 441 24.42 -12.38 0.00
N HIS A 442 24.99 -11.37 -0.67
CA HIS A 442 25.60 -10.19 -0.05
C HIS A 442 24.62 -9.43 0.84
N ASN A 443 23.46 -9.07 0.29
CA ASN A 443 22.42 -8.32 0.97
C ASN A 443 21.92 -9.06 2.23
N VAL A 444 21.82 -10.38 2.18
CA VAL A 444 21.48 -11.20 3.36
C VAL A 444 22.62 -11.20 4.37
N ALA A 445 23.86 -11.45 3.93
CA ALA A 445 25.03 -11.55 4.79
C ALA A 445 25.29 -10.26 5.59
N VAL A 446 25.22 -9.10 4.94
CA VAL A 446 25.43 -7.79 5.62
C VAL A 446 24.36 -7.48 6.66
N HIS A 447 23.13 -7.95 6.48
CA HIS A 447 22.05 -7.73 7.45
C HIS A 447 22.11 -8.73 8.61
N VAL A 448 22.37 -10.01 8.32
CA VAL A 448 22.42 -11.07 9.34
C VAL A 448 23.69 -11.04 10.18
N SER A 449 24.77 -10.39 9.73
CA SER A 449 26.00 -10.22 10.52
C SER A 449 25.79 -9.53 11.86
N ALA A 450 24.76 -8.70 11.98
CA ALA A 450 24.37 -8.03 13.23
C ALA A 450 23.53 -8.92 14.17
N ALA A 451 23.14 -10.12 13.75
CA ALA A 451 22.41 -11.08 14.59
C ALA A 451 23.36 -11.99 15.37
N ASP A 452 22.87 -12.63 16.42
CA ASP A 452 23.63 -13.61 17.21
C ASP A 452 23.89 -14.88 16.39
N LYS A 453 25.03 -15.54 16.67
CA LYS A 453 25.45 -16.76 15.95
C LYS A 453 24.37 -17.84 15.80
N PRO A 454 23.56 -18.18 16.82
CA PRO A 454 22.49 -19.17 16.65
C PRO A 454 21.42 -18.73 15.63
N ILE A 455 21.13 -17.44 15.53
CA ILE A 455 20.19 -16.90 14.54
C ILE A 455 20.84 -16.91 13.15
N GLN A 456 22.12 -16.53 13.04
CA GLN A 456 22.89 -16.63 11.79
C GLN A 456 22.86 -18.05 11.21
N GLU A 457 23.09 -19.08 12.03
CA GLU A 457 23.03 -20.49 11.62
C GLU A 457 21.62 -20.89 11.12
N ARG A 458 20.56 -20.41 11.79
CA ARG A 458 19.18 -20.63 11.36
C ARG A 458 18.90 -19.98 10.00
N VAL A 459 19.40 -18.77 9.77
CA VAL A 459 19.26 -18.08 8.48
C VAL A 459 19.96 -18.83 7.36
N ILE A 460 21.20 -19.31 7.59
CA ILE A 460 21.91 -20.12 6.60
C ILE A 460 21.12 -21.40 6.28
N LYS A 461 20.58 -22.09 7.29
CA LYS A 461 19.75 -23.29 7.08
C LYS A 461 18.46 -22.97 6.31
N TYR A 462 17.84 -21.83 6.62
CA TYR A 462 16.61 -21.36 5.98
C TYR A 462 16.80 -21.13 4.47
N PHE A 463 17.86 -20.41 4.08
CA PHE A 463 18.21 -20.24 2.66
C PHE A 463 18.77 -21.53 2.02
N GLY A 464 19.36 -22.42 2.82
CA GLY A 464 19.83 -23.73 2.37
C GLY A 464 18.73 -24.66 1.86
N LYS A 465 17.48 -24.45 2.31
CA LYS A 465 16.30 -25.12 1.76
C LYS A 465 15.92 -24.64 0.35
N VAL A 466 16.37 -23.44 -0.04
CA VAL A 466 16.22 -22.92 -1.42
C VAL A 466 17.38 -23.41 -2.30
N SER A 467 18.63 -23.23 -1.82
CA SER A 467 19.82 -23.67 -2.54
C SER A 467 21.01 -23.80 -1.59
N ALA A 468 21.71 -24.94 -1.67
CA ALA A 468 22.96 -25.16 -0.93
C ALA A 468 24.05 -24.16 -1.33
N GLU A 469 24.09 -23.73 -2.59
CA GLU A 469 25.04 -22.73 -3.08
C GLU A 469 24.75 -21.35 -2.48
N LEU A 470 23.47 -20.95 -2.41
CA LEU A 470 23.07 -19.69 -1.79
C LEU A 470 23.49 -19.66 -0.31
N ALA A 471 23.21 -20.73 0.43
CA ALA A 471 23.63 -20.86 1.82
C ALA A 471 25.16 -20.80 1.99
N ALA A 472 25.91 -21.46 1.12
CA ALA A 472 27.38 -21.42 1.16
C ALA A 472 27.93 -20.02 0.88
N ASN A 473 27.34 -19.29 -0.07
CA ASN A 473 27.73 -17.91 -0.40
C ASN A 473 27.42 -16.95 0.76
N ILE A 474 26.22 -17.04 1.36
CA ILE A 474 25.85 -16.25 2.54
C ILE A 474 26.84 -16.52 3.68
N LYS A 475 27.11 -17.81 3.96
CA LYS A 475 28.04 -18.21 5.03
C LYS A 475 29.45 -17.67 4.79
N LYS A 476 29.98 -17.84 3.58
CA LYS A 476 31.33 -17.39 3.21
C LYS A 476 31.49 -15.89 3.40
N GLU A 477 30.48 -15.11 3.01
CA GLU A 477 30.52 -13.66 3.15
C GLU A 477 30.33 -13.20 4.60
N LEU A 478 29.45 -13.86 5.34
CA LEU A 478 29.28 -13.64 6.77
C LEU A 478 30.56 -13.91 7.57
N GLU A 479 31.35 -14.92 7.20
CA GLU A 479 32.66 -15.21 7.82
C GLU A 479 33.73 -14.16 7.49
N ALA A 480 33.51 -13.32 6.47
CA ALA A 480 34.44 -12.27 6.05
C ALA A 480 34.12 -10.89 6.65
N ILE A 481 32.93 -10.72 7.24
CA ILE A 481 32.49 -9.52 7.99
C ILE A 481 32.88 -9.68 9.45
#